data_AF-A0A9W9Z5R7-F1
#
_entry.id   AF-A0A9W9Z5R7-F1
#
_cell.length_a   1.000
_cell.length_b   1.000
_cell.length_c   1.000
_cell.angle_alpha   90.00
_cell.angle_beta   90.00
_cell.angle_gamma   90.00
#
_symmetry.space_group_name_H-M   'P 1'
#
loop_
_entity.id
_entity.type
_entity.pdbx_description
1 polymer ?
#
loop_
_entity_poly.entity_id
_entity_poly.type
_entity_poly.pdbx_seq_one_letter_code
_entity_poly.pdbx_strand_id
1 'polypeptide(L)'
;MKNQGANNSVMANNSSESCFASPGSIFAIVDNIHWAIASAKHNKAYVLRFVPVIKQITKVLNGADVKFIRQAEFYSDLKETLSRSQNHVKESSTRGKWMNKLMAKKNQKCFEEFEDHVDHLITRIVFSFAQRVQLLNLARQRKRALSEIREEDESENSNESACTTSTCDTSGENVSLASQEEDFTGER
;
A
#
# COMPACT_ATOMS: atom_id res chain seq x y z
N MET A 1 -50.98 8.76 -39.17
CA MET A 1 -51.53 7.72 -38.29
C MET A 1 -50.40 6.83 -37.78
N LYS A 2 -50.45 6.53 -36.48
CA LYS A 2 -49.63 5.60 -35.66
C LYS A 2 -48.32 6.12 -35.05
N ASN A 3 -48.50 6.57 -33.80
CA ASN A 3 -47.56 6.69 -32.69
C ASN A 3 -46.82 5.38 -32.35
N GLN A 4 -45.59 5.53 -31.83
CA GLN A 4 -45.04 4.95 -30.58
C GLN A 4 -43.56 5.37 -30.55
N GLY A 5 -43.02 6.12 -29.58
CA GLY A 5 -43.28 6.11 -28.15
C GLY A 5 -42.34 5.11 -27.48
N ALA A 6 -41.07 5.46 -27.27
CA ALA A 6 -40.15 4.71 -26.40
C ALA A 6 -39.13 5.65 -25.77
N ASN A 7 -39.54 6.25 -24.65
CA ASN A 7 -38.64 6.82 -23.66
C ASN A 7 -37.83 5.68 -23.04
N ASN A 8 -36.54 5.56 -23.36
CA ASN A 8 -35.63 4.75 -22.56
C ASN A 8 -34.71 5.68 -21.79
N SER A 9 -35.19 6.03 -20.59
CA SER A 9 -34.35 6.31 -19.44
C SER A 9 -33.40 5.13 -19.27
N VAL A 10 -32.12 5.32 -19.57
CA VAL A 10 -31.08 4.36 -19.19
C VAL A 10 -30.26 5.02 -18.10
N MET A 11 -30.41 4.39 -16.95
CA MET A 11 -29.93 4.72 -15.63
C MET A 11 -28.48 5.23 -15.60
N ALA A 12 -28.23 6.16 -14.68
CA ALA A 12 -26.91 6.43 -14.14
C ALA A 12 -26.28 5.09 -13.72
N ASN A 13 -25.37 4.59 -14.55
CA ASN A 13 -24.57 3.43 -14.23
C ASN A 13 -23.57 3.89 -13.16
N ASN A 14 -23.98 3.84 -11.89
CA ASN A 14 -23.07 3.73 -10.76
C ASN A 14 -22.42 2.34 -10.80
N SER A 15 -21.73 2.05 -11.91
CA SER A 15 -20.79 0.96 -11.98
C SER A 15 -19.67 1.36 -11.05
N SER A 16 -19.69 0.74 -9.86
CA SER A 16 -18.51 0.48 -9.05
C SER A 16 -17.50 -0.26 -9.94
N GLU A 17 -16.88 0.47 -10.87
CA GLU A 17 -15.78 -0.01 -11.68
C GLU A 17 -14.57 -0.06 -10.76
N SER A 18 -14.50 -1.16 -10.03
CA SER A 18 -13.27 -1.85 -9.67
C SER A 18 -12.53 -2.26 -10.97
N CYS A 19 -12.24 -1.29 -11.83
CA CYS A 19 -11.49 -1.49 -13.06
C CYS A 19 -10.00 -1.33 -12.73
N PHE A 20 -9.48 -2.29 -11.95
CA PHE A 20 -8.06 -2.36 -11.63
C PHE A 20 -7.22 -2.40 -12.92
N ALA A 21 -7.71 -3.11 -13.94
CA ALA A 21 -7.06 -3.27 -15.25
C ALA A 21 -7.72 -2.45 -16.37
N SER A 22 -8.11 -1.20 -16.10
CA SER A 22 -8.56 -0.32 -17.19
C SER A 22 -7.42 -0.12 -18.21
N PRO A 23 -7.72 0.00 -19.52
CA PRO A 23 -6.71 0.36 -20.51
C PRO A 23 -5.91 1.59 -20.06
N GLY A 24 -4.58 1.47 -20.05
CA GLY A 24 -3.68 2.53 -19.60
C GLY A 24 -3.53 2.72 -18.08
N SER A 25 -4.11 1.83 -17.26
CA SER A 25 -3.80 1.76 -15.82
C SER A 25 -2.39 1.20 -15.59
N ILE A 26 -1.81 1.50 -14.43
CA ILE A 26 -0.50 0.95 -14.03
C ILE A 26 -0.51 -0.60 -14.02
N PHE A 27 -1.62 -1.22 -13.63
CA PHE A 27 -1.76 -2.67 -13.59
C PHE A 27 -1.81 -3.26 -15.01
N ALA A 28 -2.54 -2.62 -15.92
CA ALA A 28 -2.54 -3.01 -17.32
C ALA A 28 -1.15 -2.88 -17.96
N ILE A 29 -0.37 -1.84 -17.59
CA ILE A 29 1.01 -1.69 -18.06
C ILE A 29 1.89 -2.82 -17.52
N VAL A 30 1.78 -3.15 -16.23
CA VAL A 30 2.49 -4.27 -15.59
C VAL A 30 2.20 -5.59 -16.31
N ASP A 31 0.93 -5.90 -16.59
CA ASP A 31 0.55 -7.12 -17.31
C ASP A 31 1.12 -7.15 -18.72
N ASN A 32 1.08 -6.01 -19.42
CA ASN A 32 1.68 -5.89 -20.74
C ASN A 32 3.20 -6.07 -20.73
N ILE A 33 3.90 -5.68 -19.66
CA ILE A 33 5.34 -5.94 -19.51
C ILE A 33 5.57 -7.45 -19.35
N HIS A 34 4.84 -8.11 -18.45
CA HIS A 34 4.94 -9.56 -18.27
C HIS A 34 4.67 -10.32 -19.58
N TRP A 35 3.64 -9.91 -20.32
CA TRP A 35 3.32 -10.50 -21.61
C TRP A 35 4.41 -10.25 -22.66
N ALA A 36 4.99 -9.05 -22.70
CA ALA A 36 6.11 -8.74 -23.59
C ALA A 36 7.36 -9.57 -23.26
N ILE A 37 7.65 -9.80 -21.98
CA ILE A 37 8.75 -10.67 -21.55
C ILE A 37 8.47 -12.13 -21.96
N ALA A 38 7.27 -12.64 -21.68
CA ALA A 38 6.90 -14.02 -22.01
C ALA A 38 6.92 -14.30 -23.52
N SER A 39 6.53 -13.32 -24.33
CA SER A 39 6.52 -13.42 -25.80
C SER A 39 7.87 -13.10 -26.47
N ALA A 40 8.90 -12.76 -25.70
CA ALA A 40 10.20 -12.37 -26.23
C ALA A 40 10.88 -13.51 -27.01
N LYS A 41 11.20 -13.27 -28.28
CA LYS A 41 11.91 -14.23 -29.15
C LYS A 41 13.44 -14.08 -29.07
N HIS A 42 13.93 -12.89 -28.74
CA HIS A 42 15.35 -12.56 -28.69
C HIS A 42 15.73 -11.94 -27.35
N ASN A 43 17.03 -11.97 -27.03
CA ASN A 43 17.61 -11.35 -25.84
C ASN A 43 16.90 -11.74 -24.52
N LYS A 44 16.44 -12.99 -24.42
CA LYS A 44 15.63 -13.49 -23.29
C LYS A 44 16.29 -13.26 -21.93
N ALA A 45 17.59 -13.57 -21.83
CA ALA A 45 18.35 -13.41 -20.59
C ALA A 45 18.29 -11.97 -20.05
N TYR A 46 18.38 -10.98 -20.93
CA TYR A 46 18.31 -9.58 -20.54
C TYR A 46 16.89 -9.15 -20.16
N VAL A 47 15.87 -9.48 -20.96
CA VAL A 47 14.49 -9.08 -20.64
C VAL A 47 13.94 -9.77 -19.39
N LEU A 48 14.42 -10.98 -19.07
CA LEU A 48 14.07 -11.67 -17.83
C LEU A 48 14.52 -10.94 -16.57
N ARG A 49 15.54 -10.05 -16.65
CA ARG A 49 15.97 -9.22 -15.52
C ARG A 49 14.89 -8.25 -15.04
N PHE A 50 13.93 -7.89 -15.91
CA PHE A 50 12.81 -7.02 -15.53
C PHE A 50 11.80 -7.72 -14.62
N VAL A 51 11.68 -9.05 -14.68
CA VAL A 51 10.68 -9.81 -13.91
C VAL A 51 10.77 -9.54 -12.39
N PRO A 52 11.92 -9.70 -11.71
CA PRO A 52 12.00 -9.44 -10.28
C PRO A 52 11.64 -7.99 -9.92
N VAL A 53 12.09 -7.01 -10.70
CA VAL A 53 11.83 -5.58 -10.47
C VAL A 53 10.34 -5.27 -10.58
N ILE A 54 9.68 -5.75 -11.63
CA ILE A 54 8.23 -5.55 -11.82
C ILE A 54 7.43 -6.24 -10.72
N LYS A 55 7.85 -7.44 -10.29
CA LYS A 55 7.21 -8.14 -9.16
C LYS A 55 7.29 -7.36 -7.86
N GLN A 56 8.40 -6.67 -7.58
CA GLN A 56 8.51 -5.83 -6.39
C GLN A 56 7.51 -4.68 -6.42
N ILE A 57 7.37 -4.00 -7.57
CA ILE A 57 6.37 -2.95 -7.78
C ILE A 57 4.96 -3.50 -7.51
N THR A 58 4.60 -4.64 -8.10
CA THR A 58 3.29 -5.25 -7.87
C THR A 58 3.07 -5.58 -6.40
N LYS A 59 4.10 -6.08 -5.70
CA LYS A 59 4.02 -6.44 -4.29
C LYS A 59 3.72 -5.22 -3.41
N VAL A 60 4.40 -4.10 -3.63
CA VAL A 60 4.19 -2.90 -2.80
C VAL A 60 2.85 -2.21 -3.08
N LEU A 61 2.29 -2.40 -4.27
CA LEU A 61 0.95 -1.91 -4.63
C LEU A 61 -0.18 -2.87 -4.23
N ASN A 62 0.14 -4.08 -3.80
CA ASN A 62 -0.86 -5.11 -3.51
C ASN A 62 -1.70 -4.73 -2.28
N GLY A 63 -3.00 -4.99 -2.34
CA GLY A 63 -3.94 -4.65 -1.26
C GLY A 63 -4.24 -3.17 -1.08
N ALA A 64 -3.67 -2.30 -1.94
CA ALA A 64 -3.92 -0.86 -1.89
C ALA A 64 -5.21 -0.47 -2.61
N ASP A 65 -5.88 0.56 -2.06
CA ASP A 65 -7.03 1.17 -2.72
C ASP A 65 -6.59 1.87 -4.02
N VAL A 66 -7.22 1.50 -5.14
CA VAL A 66 -6.96 2.08 -6.46
C VAL A 66 -7.18 3.59 -6.49
N LYS A 67 -8.15 4.10 -5.71
CA LYS A 67 -8.40 5.54 -5.62
C LYS A 67 -7.22 6.24 -4.97
N PHE A 68 -6.69 5.67 -3.88
CA PHE A 68 -5.48 6.18 -3.23
C PHE A 68 -4.29 6.15 -4.19
N ILE A 69 -4.04 5.03 -4.86
CA ILE A 69 -2.91 4.92 -5.79
C ILE A 69 -3.00 5.97 -6.89
N ARG A 70 -4.18 6.17 -7.50
CA ARG A 70 -4.38 7.16 -8.58
C ARG A 70 -4.19 8.61 -8.13
N GLN A 71 -4.42 8.90 -6.86
CA GLN A 71 -4.28 10.24 -6.27
C GLN A 71 -2.91 10.48 -5.63
N ALA A 72 -2.11 9.43 -5.48
CA ALA A 72 -0.81 9.54 -4.83
C ALA A 72 0.19 10.31 -5.72
N GLU A 73 1.06 11.08 -5.08
CA GLU A 73 2.07 11.89 -5.77
C GLU A 73 3.03 11.04 -6.63
N PHE A 74 3.29 9.79 -6.22
CA PHE A 74 4.16 8.88 -6.96
C PHE A 74 3.53 8.34 -8.26
N TYR A 75 2.22 8.53 -8.49
CA TYR A 75 1.49 7.84 -9.56
C TYR A 75 2.01 8.17 -10.96
N SER A 76 2.27 9.46 -11.23
CA SER A 76 2.76 9.91 -12.54
C SER A 76 4.11 9.27 -12.87
N ASP A 77 5.05 9.36 -11.92
CA ASP A 77 6.41 8.85 -12.06
C ASP A 77 6.42 7.33 -12.20
N LEU A 78 5.56 6.63 -11.43
CA LEU A 78 5.36 5.19 -11.55
C LEU A 78 4.84 4.80 -12.94
N LYS A 79 3.81 5.50 -13.42
CA LYS A 79 3.21 5.21 -14.74
C LYS A 79 4.21 5.45 -15.87
N GLU A 80 4.97 6.55 -15.80
CA GLU A 80 6.00 6.86 -16.78
C GLU A 80 7.10 5.80 -16.78
N THR A 81 7.61 5.46 -15.60
CA THR A 81 8.68 4.47 -15.42
C THR A 81 8.27 3.11 -15.97
N LEU A 82 7.06 2.64 -15.65
CA LEU A 82 6.51 1.40 -16.19
C LEU A 82 6.35 1.47 -17.73
N SER A 83 5.89 2.59 -18.27
CA SER A 83 5.72 2.77 -19.72
C SER A 83 7.06 2.73 -20.47
N ARG A 84 8.09 3.40 -19.91
CA ARG A 84 9.47 3.36 -20.45
C ARG A 84 10.01 1.94 -20.46
N SER A 85 9.81 1.19 -19.37
CA SER A 85 10.25 -0.21 -19.26
C SER A 85 9.51 -1.13 -20.22
N GLN A 86 8.21 -0.95 -20.38
CA GLN A 86 7.43 -1.70 -21.37
C GLN A 86 7.99 -1.50 -22.79
N ASN A 87 8.27 -0.26 -23.18
CA ASN A 87 8.87 0.03 -24.48
C ASN A 87 10.26 -0.59 -24.61
N HIS A 88 11.08 -0.47 -23.57
CA HIS A 88 12.43 -1.01 -23.58
C HIS A 88 12.46 -2.54 -23.69
N VAL A 89 11.58 -3.25 -22.98
CA VAL A 89 11.39 -4.71 -23.10
C VAL A 89 10.97 -5.08 -24.52
N LYS A 90 9.97 -4.39 -25.10
CA LYS A 90 9.50 -4.65 -26.47
C LYS A 90 10.61 -4.46 -27.51
N GLU A 91 11.39 -3.39 -27.38
CA GLU A 91 12.50 -3.10 -28.27
C GLU A 91 13.63 -4.12 -28.13
N SER A 92 13.95 -4.50 -26.90
CA SER A 92 14.99 -5.49 -26.60
C SER A 92 14.61 -6.91 -27.04
N SER A 93 13.30 -7.18 -27.17
CA SER A 93 12.77 -8.45 -27.66
C SER A 93 12.80 -8.58 -29.19
N THR A 94 13.05 -7.48 -29.90
CA THR A 94 13.06 -7.42 -31.38
C THR A 94 14.49 -7.43 -31.92
N ARG A 95 14.84 -8.41 -32.77
CA ARG A 95 16.22 -8.65 -33.25
C ARG A 95 16.93 -7.41 -33.81
N GLY A 96 16.28 -6.67 -34.72
CA GLY A 96 16.89 -5.51 -35.37
C GLY A 96 17.15 -4.34 -34.42
N LYS A 97 16.18 -4.03 -33.55
CA LYS A 97 16.31 -2.95 -32.55
C LYS A 97 17.31 -3.30 -31.46
N TRP A 98 17.35 -4.57 -31.04
CA TRP A 98 18.31 -5.06 -30.06
C TRP A 98 19.76 -4.95 -30.57
N MET A 99 20.02 -5.36 -31.82
CA MET A 99 21.37 -5.29 -32.41
C MET A 99 21.91 -3.85 -32.39
N ASN A 100 21.09 -2.87 -32.79
CA ASN A 100 21.48 -1.46 -32.77
C ASN A 100 21.79 -0.95 -31.35
N LYS A 101 21.01 -1.37 -30.34
CA LYS A 101 21.28 -1.01 -28.93
C LYS A 101 22.53 -1.68 -28.36
N LEU A 102 22.82 -2.91 -28.80
CA LEU A 102 24.01 -3.65 -28.38
C LEU A 102 25.29 -2.97 -28.88
N MET A 103 25.29 -2.53 -30.14
CA MET A 103 26.39 -1.74 -30.71
C MET A 103 26.60 -0.41 -29.96
N ALA A 104 25.54 0.16 -29.38
CA ALA A 104 25.61 1.36 -28.56
C ALA A 104 25.92 1.12 -27.07
N LYS A 105 26.14 -0.14 -26.62
CA LYS A 105 26.31 -0.53 -25.20
C LYS A 105 25.23 0.03 -24.24
N LYS A 106 24.06 0.39 -24.75
CA LYS A 106 23.06 1.19 -24.02
C LYS A 106 22.21 0.36 -23.05
N ASN A 107 22.11 -0.95 -23.26
CA ASN A 107 21.18 -1.80 -22.53
C ASN A 107 21.51 -1.96 -21.04
N GLN A 108 22.79 -2.13 -20.68
CA GLN A 108 23.16 -2.32 -19.28
C GLN A 108 22.86 -1.06 -18.46
N LYS A 109 23.36 0.09 -18.93
CA LYS A 109 23.14 1.38 -18.29
C LYS A 109 21.65 1.73 -18.15
N CYS A 110 20.85 1.52 -19.20
CA CYS A 110 19.41 1.78 -19.11
C CYS A 110 18.68 0.84 -18.15
N PHE A 111 19.19 -0.37 -17.91
CA PHE A 111 18.59 -1.26 -16.91
C PHE A 111 18.93 -0.78 -15.49
N GLU A 112 20.19 -0.42 -15.24
CA GLU A 112 20.64 0.10 -13.95
C GLU A 112 19.89 1.39 -13.59
N GLU A 113 19.79 2.35 -14.52
CA GLU A 113 19.00 3.58 -14.33
C GLU A 113 17.50 3.28 -14.03
N PHE A 114 16.95 2.22 -14.61
CA PHE A 114 15.58 1.79 -14.33
C PHE A 114 15.47 1.16 -12.93
N GLU A 115 16.39 0.29 -12.56
CA GLU A 115 16.44 -0.37 -11.26
C GLU A 115 16.55 0.67 -10.13
N ASP A 116 17.48 1.62 -10.25
CA ASP A 116 17.65 2.72 -9.31
C ASP A 116 16.36 3.55 -9.16
N HIS A 117 15.71 3.90 -10.26
CA HIS A 117 14.47 4.67 -10.22
C HIS A 117 13.33 3.87 -9.56
N VAL A 118 13.25 2.57 -9.81
CA VAL A 118 12.24 1.71 -9.16
C VAL A 118 12.45 1.64 -7.66
N ASP A 119 13.70 1.55 -7.17
CA ASP A 119 13.99 1.53 -5.73
C ASP A 119 13.54 2.83 -5.04
N HIS A 120 13.77 3.98 -5.68
CA HIS A 120 13.26 5.27 -5.20
C HIS A 120 11.72 5.32 -5.20
N LEU A 121 11.09 4.80 -6.25
CA LEU A 121 9.62 4.72 -6.33
C LEU A 121 9.05 3.81 -5.25
N ILE A 122 9.64 2.65 -5.01
CA ILE A 122 9.23 1.73 -3.95
C ILE A 122 9.28 2.43 -2.60
N THR A 123 10.37 3.15 -2.31
CA THR A 123 10.51 3.90 -1.07
C THR A 123 9.39 4.93 -0.90
N ARG A 124 9.09 5.71 -1.95
CA ARG A 124 7.99 6.68 -1.95
C ARG A 124 6.63 6.02 -1.74
N ILE A 125 6.38 4.90 -2.42
CA ILE A 125 5.14 4.12 -2.30
C ILE A 125 4.94 3.65 -0.85
N VAL A 126 5.95 2.99 -0.28
CA VAL A 126 5.90 2.47 1.10
C VAL A 126 5.71 3.61 2.10
N PHE A 127 6.40 4.73 1.92
CA PHE A 127 6.26 5.91 2.77
C PHE A 127 4.85 6.51 2.70
N SER A 128 4.29 6.66 1.50
CA SER A 128 2.91 7.13 1.33
C SER A 128 1.89 6.20 2.00
N PHE A 129 2.11 4.88 1.99
CA PHE A 129 1.27 3.94 2.75
C PHE A 129 1.40 4.14 4.26
N ALA A 130 2.62 4.27 4.77
CA ALA A 130 2.86 4.50 6.19
C ALA A 130 2.16 5.79 6.66
N GLN A 131 2.27 6.88 5.90
CA GLN A 131 1.57 8.14 6.18
C GLN A 131 0.05 7.96 6.22
N ARG A 132 -0.51 7.23 5.24
CA ARG A 132 -1.95 6.94 5.20
C ARG A 132 -2.41 6.15 6.42
N VAL A 133 -1.66 5.12 6.82
CA VAL A 133 -1.98 4.31 8.00
C VAL A 133 -1.91 5.14 9.28
N GLN A 134 -0.89 5.99 9.43
CA GLN A 134 -0.77 6.92 10.56
C GLN A 134 -1.97 7.86 10.65
N LEU A 135 -2.36 8.49 9.53
CA LEU A 135 -3.53 9.37 9.45
C LEU A 135 -4.83 8.64 9.84
N LEU A 136 -5.03 7.42 9.36
CA LEU A 136 -6.20 6.60 9.69
C LEU A 136 -6.23 6.21 11.17
N ASN A 137 -5.08 5.86 11.75
CA ASN A 137 -4.98 5.50 13.16
C ASN A 137 -5.23 6.71 14.08
N LEU A 138 -4.70 7.88 13.73
CA LEU A 138 -4.96 9.12 14.46
C LEU A 138 -6.46 9.50 14.41
N ALA A 139 -7.10 9.37 13.25
CA ALA A 139 -8.53 9.61 13.11
C ALA A 139 -9.38 8.66 13.97
N ARG A 140 -8.97 7.38 14.09
CA ARG A 140 -9.63 6.41 14.98
C ARG A 140 -9.44 6.77 16.46
N GLN A 141 -8.24 7.21 16.85
CA GLN A 141 -7.98 7.66 18.22
C GLN A 141 -8.82 8.88 18.59
N ARG A 142 -8.92 9.88 17.70
CA ARG A 142 -9.77 11.06 17.92
C ARG A 142 -11.25 10.72 18.07
N LYS A 143 -11.76 9.76 17.29
CA LYS A 143 -13.15 9.30 17.41
C LYS A 143 -13.42 8.60 18.75
N ARG A 144 -12.46 7.82 19.26
CA ARG A 144 -12.56 7.20 20.59
C ARG A 144 -12.53 8.24 21.70
N ALA A 145 -11.58 9.18 21.65
CA ALA A 145 -11.47 10.26 22.63
C ALA A 145 -12.74 11.14 22.67
N LEU A 146 -13.37 11.41 21.52
CA LEU A 146 -14.66 12.12 21.47
C LEU A 146 -15.85 11.31 22.01
N SER A 147 -15.78 9.98 21.97
CA SER A 147 -16.84 9.12 22.49
C SER A 147 -16.78 8.99 24.02
N GLU A 148 -15.65 9.32 24.63
CA GLU A 148 -15.42 9.27 26.09
C GLU A 148 -15.88 10.57 26.80
N ILE A 149 -16.29 11.61 26.05
CA ILE A 149 -16.77 12.90 26.60
C ILE A 149 -18.31 13.00 26.46
N ARG A 150 -19.04 11.90 26.71
CA ARG A 150 -20.51 11.95 26.74
C ARG A 150 -21.05 11.12 27.90
N GLU A 151 -21.69 11.85 28.81
CA GLU A 151 -22.55 11.42 29.94
C GLU A 151 -21.92 11.40 31.34
N GLU A 152 -21.49 12.56 31.83
CA GLU A 152 -21.73 12.97 33.22
C GLU A 152 -22.06 14.47 33.23
N ASP A 153 -23.36 14.80 33.19
CA ASP A 153 -23.94 15.95 33.91
C ASP A 153 -25.44 16.02 33.59
N GLU A 154 -26.27 15.68 34.58
CA GLU A 154 -27.38 16.49 35.11
C GLU A 154 -28.26 15.61 36.03
N SER A 155 -27.99 15.68 37.33
CA SER A 155 -28.93 15.29 38.40
C SER A 155 -28.55 16.03 39.69
N GLU A 156 -28.69 17.35 39.71
CA GLU A 156 -28.79 18.09 40.97
C GLU A 156 -30.20 17.92 41.52
N ASN A 157 -30.35 17.21 42.65
CA ASN A 157 -31.26 17.66 43.70
C ASN A 157 -30.78 17.20 45.08
N SER A 158 -30.73 18.17 45.97
CA SER A 158 -30.18 18.20 47.33
C SER A 158 -30.83 17.24 48.32
N ASN A 159 -30.01 16.73 49.26
CA ASN A 159 -30.33 16.75 50.70
C ASN A 159 -29.10 16.48 51.56
N GLU A 160 -28.86 17.41 52.48
CA GLU A 160 -27.85 17.37 53.53
C GLU A 160 -28.18 16.30 54.59
N SER A 161 -27.19 15.49 54.98
CA SER A 161 -27.11 14.97 56.36
C SER A 161 -25.69 14.48 56.65
N ALA A 162 -25.02 15.16 57.58
CA ALA A 162 -23.74 14.75 58.15
C ALA A 162 -23.95 13.75 59.29
N CYS A 163 -23.11 12.71 59.42
CA CYS A 163 -22.49 12.33 60.71
C CYS A 163 -21.47 11.16 60.62
N THR A 164 -20.25 11.45 61.08
CA THR A 164 -19.34 10.64 61.94
C THR A 164 -18.79 9.26 61.54
N THR A 165 -17.47 9.26 61.32
CA THR A 165 -16.42 8.37 61.88
C THR A 165 -16.73 6.90 62.17
N SER A 166 -15.95 6.01 61.52
CA SER A 166 -15.40 4.82 62.16
C SER A 166 -14.05 4.45 61.54
N THR A 167 -12.98 4.69 62.30
CA THR A 167 -11.64 4.12 62.12
C THR A 167 -11.60 2.72 62.74
N CYS A 168 -11.08 1.72 62.02
CA CYS A 168 -10.31 0.64 62.66
C CYS A 168 -9.26 0.06 61.70
N ASP A 169 -8.00 0.30 62.06
CA ASP A 169 -6.81 -0.40 61.59
C ASP A 169 -6.68 -1.76 62.28
N THR A 170 -6.21 -2.79 61.56
CA THR A 170 -5.42 -3.94 62.06
C THR A 170 -4.85 -4.66 60.82
N SER A 171 -3.60 -4.50 60.36
CA SER A 171 -2.25 -4.86 60.86
C SER A 171 -1.88 -6.36 60.84
N GLY A 172 -0.80 -6.69 60.09
CA GLY A 172 0.06 -7.89 60.20
C GLY A 172 -0.15 -8.93 59.09
N GLU A 173 0.82 -9.45 58.32
CA GLU A 173 2.30 -9.52 58.34
C GLU A 173 2.78 -9.59 56.85
N ASN A 174 3.77 -8.80 56.38
CA ASN A 174 5.22 -9.07 56.35
C ASN A 174 5.54 -10.50 55.79
N VAL A 175 6.31 -10.74 54.71
CA VAL A 175 7.77 -10.53 54.52
C VAL A 175 8.21 -10.98 53.10
N SER A 176 9.14 -10.22 52.50
CA SER A 176 10.24 -10.52 51.52
C SER A 176 10.04 -11.38 50.27
N LEU A 177 10.37 -10.87 49.07
CA LEU A 177 11.72 -10.78 48.44
C LEU A 177 12.39 -12.15 48.20
N ALA A 178 12.57 -12.52 46.93
CA ALA A 178 13.88 -12.52 46.27
C ALA A 178 13.83 -13.19 44.90
N SER A 179 14.52 -12.56 43.95
CA SER A 179 14.92 -13.04 42.63
C SER A 179 15.67 -14.38 42.70
N GLN A 180 15.60 -15.17 41.63
CA GLN A 180 16.76 -15.99 41.26
C GLN A 180 16.83 -16.17 39.73
N GLU A 181 17.87 -15.55 39.18
CA GLU A 181 18.52 -15.87 37.92
C GLU A 181 19.39 -17.10 38.16
N GLU A 182 19.48 -18.04 37.22
CA GLU A 182 20.70 -18.83 37.00
C GLU A 182 20.62 -19.67 35.71
N ASP A 183 21.79 -20.14 35.32
CA ASP A 183 22.37 -20.12 33.97
C ASP A 183 22.80 -21.55 33.52
N PHE A 184 23.10 -21.68 32.23
CA PHE A 184 23.94 -22.70 31.53
C PHE A 184 23.84 -24.23 31.80
N THR A 185 23.74 -24.99 30.70
CA THR A 185 24.73 -25.98 30.15
C THR A 185 24.02 -26.87 29.10
N GLY A 186 24.61 -27.37 28.02
CA GLY A 186 25.99 -27.42 27.54
C GLY A 186 26.05 -28.07 26.14
N GLU A 187 27.23 -27.96 25.53
CA GLU A 187 27.60 -28.53 24.23
C GLU A 187 27.46 -30.06 24.14
N ARG A 188 27.06 -30.54 22.97
CA ARG A 188 27.78 -31.61 22.26
C ARG A 188 27.47 -31.62 20.77
#